data_AF-A0A6B3SPI6-F1
#
_entry.id   AF-A0A6B3SPI6-F1
#
_cell.length_a   1.000
_cell.length_b   1.000
_cell.length_c   1.000
_cell.angle_alpha   90.00
_cell.angle_beta   90.00
_cell.angle_gamma   90.00
#
_symmetry.space_group_name_H-M   'P 1'
#
loop_
_entity.id
_entity.type
_entity.pdbx_description
1 polymer ?
#
loop_
_entity_poly.entity_id
_entity_poly.type
_entity_poly.pdbx_seq_one_letter_code
_entity_poly.pdbx_strand_id
1 'polypeptide(L)' 'MASVTIHHGIRILTLDEGERIADHCGADDIAIVKADDGWWTWFVDAEGQAESYDQPFDSLHRALCAARAAAEMMAE' A
#
# COMPACT_ATOMS: atom_id res chain seq x y z
N MET A 1 1.90 12.68 6.17
CA MET A 1 3.01 12.12 6.97
C MET A 1 2.96 10.61 6.81
N ALA A 2 3.93 10.02 6.12
CA ALA A 2 3.93 8.58 5.84
C ALA A 2 4.17 7.74 7.11
N SER A 3 3.33 6.73 7.35
CA SER A 3 3.52 5.72 8.40
C SER A 3 3.94 4.40 7.79
N VAL A 4 4.94 3.72 8.36
CA VAL A 4 5.39 2.40 7.87
C VAL A 4 5.06 1.31 8.89
N THR A 5 4.47 0.22 8.41
CA THR A 5 4.20 -1.00 9.17
C THR A 5 4.82 -2.17 8.44
N ILE A 6 5.62 -2.98 9.12
CA ILE A 6 6.22 -4.19 8.52
C ILE A 6 5.33 -5.39 8.84
N HIS A 7 4.97 -6.17 7.82
CA HIS A 7 4.19 -7.39 7.96
C HIS A 7 4.88 -8.53 7.22
N HIS A 8 5.26 -9.59 7.95
CA HIS A 8 5.95 -10.76 7.37
C HIS A 8 7.23 -10.47 6.54
N GLY A 9 7.85 -9.29 6.73
CA GLY A 9 9.03 -8.86 5.97
C GLY A 9 8.72 -7.82 4.88
N ILE A 10 7.45 -7.69 4.51
CA ILE A 10 6.93 -6.72 3.55
C ILE A 10 6.65 -5.39 4.25
N ARG A 11 6.98 -4.25 3.63
CA ARG A 11 6.72 -2.93 4.19
C ARG A 11 5.39 -2.41 3.64
N ILE A 12 4.49 -2.07 4.55
CA ILE A 12 3.20 -1.43 4.26
C ILE A 12 3.31 0.05 4.66
N LEU A 13 3.31 0.93 3.66
CA LEU A 13 3.44 2.37 3.82
C LEU A 13 2.09 3.06 3.69
N THR A 14 1.56 3.61 4.78
CA THR A 14 0.37 4.47 4.75
C THR A 14 0.77 5.91 4.44
N LEU A 15 0.35 6.39 3.29
CA LEU A 15 0.59 7.70 2.72
C LEU A 15 -0.65 8.60 2.92
N ASP A 16 -0.39 9.85 3.31
CA ASP A 16 -1.41 10.89 3.41
C ASP A 16 -1.73 11.49 2.04
N GLU A 17 -2.80 12.29 1.97
CA GLU A 17 -3.16 13.02 0.77
C GLU A 17 -2.00 13.92 0.30
N GLY A 18 -1.48 13.64 -0.90
CA GLY A 18 -0.39 14.39 -1.53
C GLY A 18 0.99 13.72 -1.47
N GLU A 19 1.15 12.64 -0.72
CA GLU A 19 2.42 11.89 -0.67
C GLU A 19 2.54 10.96 -1.89
N ARG A 20 3.76 10.84 -2.45
CA ARG A 20 4.01 10.02 -3.65
C ARG A 20 4.56 8.65 -3.28
N ILE A 21 3.94 7.62 -3.84
CA ILE A 21 4.39 6.22 -3.71
C ILE A 21 5.85 6.06 -4.14
N ALA A 22 6.22 6.62 -5.29
CA ALA A 22 7.58 6.51 -5.83
C ALA A 22 8.67 7.17 -4.96
N ASP A 23 8.32 8.04 -4.01
CA ASP A 23 9.28 8.67 -3.10
C ASP A 23 9.55 7.80 -1.85
N HIS A 24 8.62 6.90 -1.52
CA HIS A 24 8.61 6.17 -0.25
C HIS A 24 8.64 4.64 -0.39
N CYS A 25 8.06 4.09 -1.46
CA CYS A 25 7.98 2.65 -1.70
C CYS A 25 9.11 2.18 -2.61
N GLY A 26 9.73 1.08 -2.22
CA GLY A 26 10.64 0.29 -3.06
C GLY A 26 9.92 -0.87 -3.74
N ALA A 27 10.69 -1.68 -4.46
CA ALA A 27 10.23 -2.96 -4.97
C ALA A 27 9.73 -3.85 -3.84
N ASP A 28 8.63 -4.58 -4.06
CA ASP A 28 7.99 -5.48 -3.09
C ASP A 28 7.29 -4.76 -1.91
N ASP A 29 7.13 -3.44 -1.98
CA ASP A 29 6.43 -2.67 -0.96
C ASP A 29 4.94 -2.46 -1.31
N ILE A 30 4.13 -2.25 -0.28
CA ILE A 30 2.70 -1.95 -0.42
C ILE A 30 2.44 -0.54 0.11
N ALA A 31 1.88 0.33 -0.71
CA ALA A 31 1.46 1.67 -0.32
C ALA A 31 -0.06 1.73 -0.10
N ILE A 32 -0.49 2.45 0.93
CA ILE A 32 -1.90 2.78 1.15
C ILE A 32 -2.02 4.30 1.07
N VAL A 33 -2.60 4.82 0.00
CA VAL A 33 -2.74 6.26 -0.24
C VAL A 33 -4.14 6.71 0.15
N LYS A 34 -4.22 7.72 1.02
CA LYS A 34 -5.48 8.42 1.27
C LYS A 34 -5.79 9.37 0.11
N ALA A 35 -7.01 9.30 -0.42
CA ALA A 35 -7.54 10.20 -1.44
C ALA A 35 -8.96 10.68 -1.06
N ASP A 36 -9.49 11.67 -1.79
CA ASP A 36 -10.85 12.20 -1.58
C ASP A 36 -11.94 11.12 -1.64
N ASP A 37 -11.77 10.10 -2.49
CA ASP A 37 -12.74 9.02 -2.69
C ASP A 37 -12.57 7.86 -1.69
N GLY A 38 -11.51 7.88 -0.87
CA GLY A 38 -11.24 6.86 0.14
C GLY A 38 -9.77 6.42 0.19
N TRP A 39 -9.54 5.17 0.58
CA TRP A 39 -8.20 4.61 0.77
C TRP A 39 -7.83 3.68 -0.39
N TRP A 40 -6.81 4.06 -1.14
CA TRP A 40 -6.28 3.25 -2.23
C TRP A 40 -5.13 2.40 -1.76
N THR A 41 -5.16 1.11 -2.06
CA THR A 41 -4.02 0.23 -1.84
C THR A 41 -3.31 0.01 -3.16
N TRP A 42 -2.02 0.32 -3.16
CA TRP A 42 -1.07 0.18 -4.26
C TRP A 42 0.00 -0.83 -3.86
N PHE A 43 0.38 -1.72 -4.76
CA PHE A 43 1.41 -2.72 -4.56
C PHE A 43 2.47 -2.51 -5.63
N VAL A 44 3.72 -2.40 -5.18
CA VAL A 44 4.87 -2.17 -6.05
C VAL A 44 5.53 -3.51 -6.33
N ASP A 45 5.54 -3.92 -7.59
CA ASP A 45 6.18 -5.18 -7.98
C ASP A 45 7.71 -5.04 -8.06
N ALA A 46 8.40 -6.12 -8.40
CA ALA A 46 9.86 -6.16 -8.51
C ALA A 46 10.43 -5.23 -9.61
N GLU A 47 9.65 -4.94 -10.65
CA GLU A 47 9.96 -3.98 -11.72
C GLU A 47 9.66 -2.53 -11.31
N GLY A 48 9.09 -2.30 -10.13
CA GLY A 48 8.74 -0.97 -9.62
C GLY A 48 7.45 -0.42 -10.21
N GLN A 49 6.60 -1.24 -10.83
CA GLN A 49 5.25 -0.85 -11.22
C GLN A 49 4.35 -0.88 -9.98
N ALA A 50 3.75 0.26 -9.69
CA ALA A 50 2.70 0.35 -8.68
C ALA A 50 1.36 0.02 -9.34
N GLU A 51 0.76 -1.09 -8.94
CA GLU A 51 -0.62 -1.45 -9.31
C GLU A 51 -1.57 -1.18 -8.16
N SER A 52 -2.76 -0.67 -8.45
CA SER A 52 -3.80 -0.43 -7.46
C SER A 52 -4.95 -1.42 -7.59
N TYR A 53 -5.74 -1.57 -6.53
CA TYR A 53 -7.06 -2.20 -6.68
C TYR A 53 -7.97 -1.39 -7.61
N ASP A 54 -9.01 -2.05 -8.13
CA ASP A 54 -10.02 -1.45 -9.02
C ASP A 54 -10.89 -0.39 -8.32
N GLN A 55 -11.00 -0.48 -6.99
CA GLN A 55 -11.85 0.39 -6.18
C GLN A 55 -11.17 0.81 -4.86
N PRO A 56 -11.44 2.02 -4.36
CA PRO A 56 -10.97 2.45 -3.06
C PRO A 56 -11.73 1.76 -1.93
N PHE A 57 -11.09 1.74 -0.76
CA PHE A 57 -11.68 1.28 0.48
C PHE A 57 -12.25 2.45 1.28
N ASP A 58 -13.42 2.23 1.87
CA ASP A 58 -14.12 3.19 2.71
C ASP A 58 -13.36 3.54 4.02
N SER A 59 -12.42 2.69 4.44
CA SER A 59 -11.69 2.86 5.69
C SER A 59 -10.28 2.28 5.66
N LEU A 60 -9.35 2.95 6.34
CA LEU A 60 -7.95 2.53 6.48
C LEU A 60 -7.82 1.08 6.99
N HIS A 61 -8.69 0.66 7.92
CA HIS A 61 -8.66 -0.72 8.43
C HIS A 61 -8.89 -1.76 7.32
N ARG A 62 -9.79 -1.49 6.38
CA ARG A 62 -10.08 -2.39 5.24
C ARG A 62 -8.89 -2.41 4.28
N ALA A 63 -8.34 -1.24 3.97
CA ALA A 63 -7.13 -1.12 3.14
C ALA A 63 -5.94 -1.86 3.75
N LEU A 64 -5.72 -1.73 5.07
CA LEU A 64 -4.68 -2.46 5.80
C LEU A 64 -4.91 -3.97 5.80
N CYS A 65 -6.15 -4.41 5.92
CA CYS A 65 -6.48 -5.84 5.85
C CYS A 65 -6.13 -6.41 4.47
N ALA A 66 -6.51 -5.72 3.39
CA ALA A 66 -6.17 -6.10 2.02
C ALA A 66 -4.64 -6.07 1.79
N ALA A 67 -3.96 -5.02 2.26
CA ALA A 67 -2.50 -4.91 2.18
C ALA A 67 -1.78 -6.04 2.92
N ARG A 68 -2.27 -6.45 4.10
CA ARG A 68 -1.71 -7.59 4.83
C ARG A 68 -1.90 -8.90 4.08
N ALA A 69 -3.09 -9.14 3.55
CA ALA A 69 -3.35 -10.34 2.74
C ALA A 69 -2.46 -10.39 1.49
N ALA A 70 -2.26 -9.25 0.82
CA ALA A 70 -1.34 -9.16 -0.31
C ALA A 70 0.12 -9.42 0.12
N ALA A 71 0.56 -8.84 1.24
CA ALA A 71 1.89 -9.09 1.81
C ALA A 71 2.12 -10.58 2.13
N GLU A 72 1.10 -11.28 2.63
CA GLU A 72 1.18 -12.72 2.88
C GLU A 72 1.41 -13.52 1.59
N MET A 73 0.71 -13.17 0.49
CA MET A 73 0.92 -13.83 -0.81
C MET A 73 2.29 -13.52 -1.44
N MET A 74 2.85 -12.34 -1.17
CA MET A 74 4.18 -11.95 -1.68
C MET A 74 5.32 -12.60 -0.88
N ALA A 75 5.08 -12.91 0.40
CA ALA A 75 6.06 -13.56 1.27
C ALA A 75 6.14 -15.09 1.11
N GLU A 76 5.32 -15.70 0.26
CA GLU A 76 5.28 -17.14 -0.04
C GLU A 76 6.32 -17.62 -1.06
#